data_AF-A0A1W2DSZ5-F1
#
_entry.id   AF-A0A1W2DSZ5-F1
#
_cell.length_a   1.000
_cell.length_b   1.000
_cell.length_c   1.000
_cell.angle_alpha   90.00
_cell.angle_beta   90.00
_cell.angle_gamma   90.00
#
_symmetry.space_group_name_H-M   'P 1'
#
loop_
_entity.id
_entity.type
_entity.pdbx_description
1 polymer ?
#
loop_
_entity_poly.entity_id
_entity_poly.type
_entity_poly.pdbx_seq_one_letter_code
_entity_poly.pdbx_strand_id
1 'polypeptide(L)'
;MIVTALGCLALLCIISWPFFSNYRTVVKIQSAGAAAFALYFLLLGSHTAAMACFISCSQLVISASVRDRYVVTRLYGASLILLVFLSVVTWHGIPSALALTGSSLGSLARLQTSTSRMKGLFLVGAPFWLAHNLMVGALFALGTDLVSLASNLAGLAKFLVRRGASARASNLIPSITKPVSILA
;
A
#
# COMPACT_ATOMS: atom_id res chain seq x y z
N MET A 1 8.33 4.41 -26.65
CA MET A 1 9.47 4.94 -25.85
C MET A 1 9.00 5.66 -24.59
N ILE A 2 8.07 6.62 -24.67
CA ILE A 2 7.58 7.40 -23.50
C ILE A 2 6.92 6.51 -22.43
N VAL A 3 6.04 5.58 -22.83
CA VAL A 3 5.37 4.63 -21.92
C VAL A 3 6.38 3.83 -21.09
N THR A 4 7.40 3.27 -21.73
CA THR A 4 8.48 2.51 -21.09
C THR A 4 9.26 3.38 -20.12
N ALA A 5 9.60 4.62 -20.50
CA ALA A 5 10.33 5.54 -19.63
C ALA A 5 9.55 5.89 -18.36
N LEU A 6 8.25 6.12 -18.48
CA LEU A 6 7.38 6.39 -17.32
C LEU A 6 7.22 5.17 -16.42
N GLY A 7 7.05 3.98 -17.01
CA GLY A 7 6.99 2.72 -16.26
C GLY A 7 8.30 2.45 -15.50
N CYS A 8 9.45 2.63 -16.14
CA CYS A 8 10.76 2.51 -15.50
C CYS A 8 10.94 3.53 -14.37
N LEU A 9 10.60 4.81 -14.61
CA LEU A 9 10.69 5.86 -13.60
C LEU A 9 9.84 5.53 -12.38
N ALA A 10 8.59 5.10 -12.59
CA ALA A 10 7.69 4.73 -11.51
C ALA A 10 8.23 3.54 -10.71
N LEU A 11 8.73 2.50 -11.40
CA LEU A 11 9.35 1.33 -10.78
C LEU A 11 10.59 1.72 -9.94
N LEU A 12 11.46 2.59 -10.47
CA LEU A 12 12.65 3.07 -9.75
C LEU A 12 12.26 3.86 -8.49
N CYS A 13 11.20 4.68 -8.54
CA CYS A 13 10.68 5.35 -7.35
C CYS A 13 10.22 4.32 -6.28
N ILE A 14 9.52 3.25 -6.68
CA ILE A 14 9.05 2.19 -5.77
C ILE A 14 10.16 1.26 -5.29
N ILE A 15 11.28 1.16 -6.00
CA ILE A 15 12.45 0.42 -5.49
C ILE A 15 13.27 1.30 -4.55
N SER A 16 13.35 2.62 -4.81
CA SER A 16 14.22 3.53 -4.07
C SER A 16 13.65 4.01 -2.73
N TRP A 17 12.33 4.16 -2.58
CA TRP A 17 11.73 4.66 -1.33
C TRP A 17 12.14 3.92 -0.03
N PRO A 18 12.38 2.59 0.04
CA PRO A 18 12.69 1.91 1.31
C PRO A 18 14.10 2.26 1.81
N PHE A 19 14.97 2.79 0.95
CA PHE A 19 16.33 3.21 1.30
C PHE A 19 16.35 4.57 2.02
N PHE A 20 15.24 5.31 2.02
CA PHE A 20 15.14 6.61 2.68
C PHE A 20 14.42 6.48 4.02
N SER A 21 15.06 6.95 5.10
CA SER A 21 14.46 6.96 6.44
C SER A 21 13.56 8.18 6.69
N ASN A 22 13.68 9.22 5.86
CA ASN A 22 12.96 10.49 6.04
C ASN A 22 11.55 10.40 5.45
N TYR A 23 10.52 10.45 6.32
CA TYR A 23 9.10 10.36 5.93
C TYR A 23 8.72 11.32 4.78
N ARG A 24 9.14 12.59 4.84
CA ARG A 24 8.83 13.57 3.78
C ARG A 24 9.46 13.20 2.44
N THR A 25 10.69 12.69 2.44
CA THR A 25 11.39 12.23 1.22
C THR A 25 10.70 11.00 0.64
N VAL A 26 10.35 10.06 1.51
CA VAL A 26 9.62 8.84 1.15
C VAL A 26 8.28 9.17 0.49
N VAL A 27 7.51 10.11 1.05
CA VAL A 27 6.23 10.53 0.46
C VAL A 27 6.43 11.23 -0.89
N LYS A 28 7.45 12.09 -1.03
CA LYS A 28 7.75 12.75 -2.31
C LYS A 28 8.08 11.73 -3.41
N ILE A 29 8.94 10.76 -3.12
CA ILE A 29 9.32 9.71 -4.06
C ILE A 29 8.10 8.86 -4.44
N GLN A 30 7.27 8.47 -3.47
CA GLN A 30 6.05 7.72 -3.76
C GLN A 30 5.03 8.54 -4.55
N SER A 31 4.90 9.85 -4.28
CA SER A 31 4.00 10.73 -5.03
C SER A 31 4.45 10.90 -6.48
N ALA A 32 5.76 11.07 -6.71
CA ALA A 32 6.34 11.08 -8.05
C ALA A 32 6.11 9.75 -8.79
N GLY A 33 6.33 8.62 -8.13
CA GLY A 33 6.05 7.30 -8.69
C GLY A 33 4.56 7.09 -9.02
N ALA A 34 3.66 7.55 -8.15
CA ALA A 34 2.22 7.48 -8.38
C ALA A 34 1.78 8.36 -9.56
N ALA A 35 2.34 9.56 -9.70
CA ALA A 35 2.08 10.44 -10.85
C ALA A 35 2.62 9.83 -12.16
N ALA A 36 3.83 9.23 -12.12
CA ALA A 36 4.39 8.52 -13.27
C ALA A 36 3.53 7.32 -13.68
N PHE A 37 3.01 6.55 -12.71
CA PHE A 37 2.06 5.46 -13.00
C PHE A 37 0.73 5.97 -13.53
N ALA A 38 0.23 7.10 -13.06
CA ALA A 38 -1.00 7.69 -13.59
C ALA A 38 -0.86 7.97 -15.10
N LEU A 39 0.25 8.61 -15.49
CA LEU A 39 0.52 8.88 -16.91
C LEU A 39 0.81 7.59 -17.71
N TYR A 40 1.51 6.63 -17.11
CA TYR A 40 1.75 5.31 -17.70
C TYR A 40 0.43 4.57 -18.03
N PHE A 41 -0.50 4.49 -17.08
CA PHE A 41 -1.81 3.86 -17.30
C PHE A 41 -2.68 4.63 -18.28
N LEU A 42 -2.61 5.97 -18.29
CA LEU A 42 -3.33 6.78 -19.26
C LEU A 42 -2.87 6.47 -20.69
N LEU A 43 -1.56 6.35 -20.91
CA LEU A 43 -0.99 5.99 -22.21
C LEU A 43 -1.25 4.53 -22.61
N LEU A 44 -1.50 3.64 -21.64
CA LEU A 44 -1.97 2.28 -21.90
C LEU A 44 -3.48 2.20 -22.15
N GLY A 45 -4.22 3.31 -22.03
CA GLY A 45 -5.67 3.36 -22.21
C GLY A 45 -6.49 2.96 -20.98
N SER A 46 -5.86 2.61 -19.85
CA SER A 46 -6.56 2.31 -18.59
C SER A 46 -6.82 3.58 -17.78
N HIS A 47 -7.88 4.30 -18.17
CA HIS A 47 -8.28 5.56 -17.57
C HIS A 47 -8.64 5.41 -16.08
N THR A 48 -9.32 4.34 -15.69
CA THR A 48 -9.70 4.09 -14.29
C THR A 48 -8.46 3.95 -13.39
N ALA A 49 -7.46 3.19 -13.83
CA ALA A 49 -6.23 3.01 -13.07
C ALA A 49 -5.42 4.32 -13.01
N ALA A 50 -5.39 5.09 -14.09
CA ALA A 50 -4.76 6.41 -14.10
C ALA A 50 -5.37 7.35 -13.04
N MET A 51 -6.70 7.44 -12.98
CA MET A 51 -7.40 8.25 -11.98
C MET A 51 -7.13 7.73 -10.56
N ALA A 52 -7.09 6.41 -10.37
CA ALA A 52 -6.80 5.81 -9.08
C ALA A 52 -5.37 6.11 -8.58
N CYS A 53 -4.39 6.12 -9.48
CA CYS A 53 -3.03 6.54 -9.19
C CYS A 53 -2.96 8.03 -8.84
N PHE A 54 -3.71 8.88 -9.54
CA PHE A 54 -3.79 10.31 -9.23
C PHE A 54 -4.40 10.57 -7.85
N ILE A 55 -5.50 9.90 -7.52
CA ILE A 55 -6.12 9.95 -6.19
C ILE A 55 -5.14 9.46 -5.12
N SER A 56 -4.42 8.38 -5.36
CA SER A 56 -3.40 7.88 -4.43
C SER A 56 -2.27 8.89 -4.23
N CYS A 57 -1.84 9.58 -5.29
CA CYS A 57 -0.88 10.68 -5.19
C CYS A 57 -1.42 11.81 -4.30
N SER A 58 -2.66 12.25 -4.51
CA SER A 58 -3.30 13.27 -3.67
C SER A 58 -3.38 12.84 -2.20
N GLN A 59 -3.76 11.59 -1.93
CA GLN A 59 -3.81 11.02 -0.58
C GLN A 59 -2.44 11.03 0.12
N LEU A 60 -1.37 10.68 -0.61
CA LEU A 60 0.00 10.74 -0.09
C LEU A 60 0.41 12.18 0.27
N VAL A 61 0.11 13.14 -0.60
CA VAL A 61 0.38 14.56 -0.35
C VAL A 61 -0.42 15.09 0.84
N ILE A 62 -1.70 14.69 0.96
CA ILE A 62 -2.56 15.03 2.11
C ILE A 62 -1.95 14.48 3.39
N SER A 63 -1.51 13.22 3.41
CA SER A 63 -0.86 12.62 4.59
C SER A 63 0.44 13.32 4.99
N ALA A 64 1.20 13.85 4.03
CA ALA A 64 2.41 14.62 4.35
C ALA A 64 2.15 16.06 4.80
N SER A 65 1.02 16.64 4.39
CA SER A 65 0.70 18.07 4.63
C SER A 65 -0.19 18.27 5.85
N VAL A 66 -1.14 17.36 6.09
CA VAL A 66 -2.16 17.48 7.14
C VAL A 66 -1.79 16.58 8.31
N ARG A 67 -1.66 17.19 9.51
CA ARG A 67 -1.40 16.44 10.76
C ARG A 67 -2.67 15.93 11.44
N ASP A 68 -3.80 16.57 11.18
CA ASP A 68 -5.08 16.20 11.79
C ASP A 68 -5.63 14.91 11.16
N ARG A 69 -5.72 13.87 11.98
CA ARG A 69 -6.21 12.55 11.55
C ARG A 69 -7.69 12.56 11.18
N TYR A 70 -8.50 13.40 11.82
CA TYR A 70 -9.92 13.53 11.48
C TYR A 70 -10.07 14.07 10.06
N VAL A 71 -9.32 15.13 9.74
CA VAL A 71 -9.31 15.75 8.40
C VAL A 71 -8.78 14.76 7.36
N VAL A 72 -7.67 14.07 7.63
CA VAL A 72 -7.12 13.05 6.72
C VAL A 72 -8.15 11.96 6.43
N THR A 73 -8.84 11.46 7.46
CA THR A 73 -9.86 10.40 7.29
C THR A 73 -11.02 10.86 6.42
N ARG A 74 -11.50 12.09 6.62
CA ARG A 74 -12.58 12.67 5.80
C ARG A 74 -12.15 12.89 4.36
N LEU A 75 -10.93 13.39 4.13
CA LEU A 75 -10.39 13.58 2.78
C LEU A 75 -10.19 12.24 2.06
N TYR A 76 -9.75 11.20 2.78
CA TYR A 76 -9.65 9.86 2.23
C TYR A 76 -11.03 9.29 1.90
N GLY A 77 -12.03 9.48 2.78
CA GLY A 77 -13.42 9.12 2.50
C GLY A 77 -13.97 9.82 1.26
N ALA A 78 -13.75 11.15 1.14
CA ALA A 78 -14.16 11.92 -0.04
C ALA A 78 -13.45 11.42 -1.31
N SER A 79 -12.16 11.09 -1.21
CA SER A 79 -11.40 10.55 -2.34
C SER A 79 -11.86 9.15 -2.76
N LEU A 80 -12.38 8.33 -1.85
CA LEU A 80 -13.01 7.04 -2.17
C LEU A 80 -14.34 7.22 -2.90
N ILE A 81 -15.16 8.18 -2.48
CA ILE A 81 -16.40 8.53 -3.18
C ILE A 81 -16.06 9.01 -4.60
N LEU A 82 -15.06 9.89 -4.73
CA LEU A 82 -14.58 10.37 -6.02
C LEU A 82 -14.05 9.22 -6.89
N LEU A 83 -13.30 8.28 -6.29
CA LEU A 83 -12.80 7.09 -6.99
C LEU A 83 -13.95 6.26 -7.55
N VAL A 84 -14.97 5.95 -6.74
CA VAL A 84 -16.14 5.19 -7.19
C VAL A 84 -16.84 5.92 -8.34
N PHE A 85 -17.09 7.23 -8.19
CA PHE A 85 -17.70 8.03 -9.24
C PHE A 85 -16.89 8.00 -10.54
N LEU A 86 -15.57 8.25 -10.47
CA LEU A 86 -14.70 8.22 -11.64
C LEU A 86 -14.59 6.81 -12.25
N SER A 87 -14.64 5.75 -11.45
CA SER A 87 -14.67 4.37 -11.96
C SER A 87 -15.96 4.06 -12.72
N VAL A 88 -17.11 4.63 -12.30
CA VAL A 88 -18.37 4.52 -13.05
C VAL A 88 -18.29 5.30 -14.36
N VAL A 89 -17.73 6.51 -14.34
CA VAL A 89 -17.58 7.35 -15.55
C VAL A 89 -16.59 6.74 -16.55
N THR A 90 -15.49 6.17 -16.06
CA THR A 90 -14.42 5.56 -16.88
C THR A 90 -14.59 4.06 -17.04
N TRP A 91 -15.81 3.55 -16.86
CA TRP A 91 -16.06 2.13 -16.80
C TRP A 91 -15.68 1.42 -18.11
N HIS A 92 -14.72 0.50 -18.01
CA HIS A 92 -14.20 -0.26 -19.14
C HIS A 92 -14.27 -1.78 -18.88
N GLY A 93 -15.22 -2.20 -18.05
CA GLY A 93 -15.48 -3.59 -17.69
C GLY A 93 -14.70 -4.07 -16.46
N ILE A 94 -14.36 -5.36 -16.44
CA ILE A 94 -13.72 -6.04 -15.30
C ILE A 94 -12.43 -5.34 -14.82
N PRO A 95 -11.51 -4.86 -15.69
CA PRO A 95 -10.32 -4.15 -15.25
C PRO A 95 -10.64 -2.94 -14.36
N SER A 96 -11.67 -2.15 -14.69
CA SER A 96 -12.08 -1.00 -13.89
C SER A 96 -12.53 -1.40 -12.49
N ALA A 97 -13.26 -2.53 -12.35
CA ALA A 97 -13.68 -3.07 -11.06
C ALA A 97 -12.49 -3.55 -10.21
N LEU A 98 -11.51 -4.19 -10.85
CA LEU A 98 -10.27 -4.63 -10.18
C LEU A 98 -9.45 -3.45 -9.68
N ALA A 99 -9.25 -2.43 -10.53
CA ALA A 99 -8.55 -1.20 -10.17
C ALA A 99 -9.26 -0.46 -9.03
N LEU A 100 -10.59 -0.34 -9.08
CA LEU A 100 -11.41 0.25 -8.02
C LEU A 100 -11.24 -0.49 -6.70
N THR A 101 -11.34 -1.83 -6.71
CA THR A 101 -11.26 -2.66 -5.51
C THR A 101 -9.87 -2.59 -4.87
N GLY A 102 -8.82 -2.78 -5.68
CA GLY A 102 -7.43 -2.68 -5.21
C GLY A 102 -7.11 -1.31 -4.64
N SER A 103 -7.57 -0.23 -5.27
CA SER A 103 -7.35 1.15 -4.83
C SER A 103 -8.14 1.51 -3.57
N SER A 104 -9.35 0.97 -3.45
CA SER A 104 -10.18 1.15 -2.25
C SER A 104 -9.53 0.48 -1.04
N LEU A 105 -9.08 -0.78 -1.20
CA LEU A 105 -8.34 -1.51 -0.18
C LEU A 105 -7.03 -0.81 0.20
N GLY A 106 -6.28 -0.28 -0.77
CA GLY A 106 -5.07 0.50 -0.52
C GLY A 106 -5.33 1.79 0.26
N SER A 107 -6.44 2.48 -0.03
CA SER A 107 -6.85 3.68 0.72
C SER A 107 -7.25 3.34 2.16
N LEU A 108 -8.02 2.26 2.35
CA LEU A 108 -8.39 1.75 3.67
C LEU A 108 -7.18 1.27 4.47
N ALA A 109 -6.20 0.65 3.80
CA ALA A 109 -4.94 0.23 4.38
C ALA A 109 -4.17 1.42 4.97
N ARG A 110 -4.06 2.52 4.21
CA ARG A 110 -3.41 3.77 4.66
C ARG A 110 -4.10 4.43 5.86
N LEU A 111 -5.39 4.20 6.07
CA LEU A 111 -6.12 4.70 7.23
C LEU A 111 -5.89 3.88 8.50
N GLN A 112 -5.33 2.66 8.41
CA GLN A 112 -5.09 1.83 9.58
C GLN A 112 -4.00 2.44 10.49
N THR A 113 -4.24 2.37 11.79
CA THR A 113 -3.26 2.78 12.83
C THR A 113 -2.19 1.72 13.06
N SER A 114 -2.56 0.45 12.92
CA SER A 114 -1.67 -0.69 13.12
C SER A 114 -0.95 -1.05 11.83
N THR A 115 0.38 -1.05 11.87
CA THR A 115 1.24 -1.46 10.75
C THR A 115 0.89 -2.85 10.22
N SER A 116 0.51 -3.79 11.10
CA SER A 116 0.15 -5.15 10.68
C SER A 116 -1.19 -5.19 9.94
N ARG A 117 -2.19 -4.41 10.38
CA ARG A 117 -3.48 -4.28 9.69
C ARG A 117 -3.33 -3.58 8.35
N MET A 118 -2.52 -2.52 8.30
CA MET A 118 -2.16 -1.81 7.06
C MET A 118 -1.56 -2.78 6.03
N LYS A 119 -0.53 -3.55 6.42
CA LYS A 119 0.11 -4.52 5.54
C LYS A 119 -0.84 -5.63 5.10
N GLY A 120 -1.68 -6.13 6.00
CA GLY A 120 -2.70 -7.13 5.68
C GLY A 120 -3.68 -6.65 4.60
N LEU A 121 -4.21 -5.43 4.73
CA LEU A 121 -5.11 -4.85 3.72
C LEU A 121 -4.41 -4.61 2.39
N PHE A 122 -3.15 -4.18 2.39
CA PHE A 122 -2.36 -4.11 1.15
C PHE A 122 -2.19 -5.48 0.49
N LEU A 123 -1.93 -6.53 1.27
CA LEU A 123 -1.85 -7.90 0.75
C LEU A 123 -3.17 -8.38 0.14
N VAL A 124 -4.31 -8.03 0.74
CA VAL A 124 -5.64 -8.37 0.20
C VAL A 124 -5.94 -7.56 -1.07
N GLY A 125 -5.50 -6.31 -1.14
CA GLY A 125 -5.66 -5.46 -2.33
C GLY A 125 -4.75 -5.84 -3.49
N ALA A 126 -3.57 -6.40 -3.18
CA ALA A 126 -2.54 -6.74 -4.17
C ALA A 126 -3.00 -7.69 -5.29
N PRO A 127 -3.73 -8.81 -5.06
CA PRO A 127 -4.20 -9.67 -6.15
C PRO A 127 -5.13 -8.96 -7.13
N PHE A 128 -5.92 -7.98 -6.68
CA PHE A 128 -6.79 -7.19 -7.57
C PHE A 128 -5.96 -6.29 -8.50
N TRP A 129 -4.93 -5.63 -7.97
CA TRP A 129 -4.00 -4.83 -8.77
C TRP A 129 -3.19 -5.69 -9.73
N LEU A 130 -2.70 -6.85 -9.27
CA LEU A 130 -1.96 -7.80 -10.08
C LEU A 130 -2.82 -8.31 -11.26
N ALA A 131 -4.07 -8.70 -10.99
CA ALA A 131 -5.01 -9.12 -12.02
C ALA A 131 -5.32 -7.99 -13.02
N HIS A 132 -5.58 -6.78 -12.54
CA HIS A 132 -5.76 -5.61 -13.42
C HIS A 132 -4.54 -5.38 -14.32
N ASN A 133 -3.34 -5.37 -13.75
CA ASN A 133 -2.11 -5.07 -14.46
C ASN A 133 -1.77 -6.17 -15.48
N LEU A 134 -2.13 -7.43 -15.19
CA LEU A 134 -2.03 -8.52 -16.15
C LEU A 134 -2.99 -8.33 -17.33
N MET A 135 -4.24 -7.97 -17.07
CA MET A 135 -5.25 -7.73 -18.11
C MET A 135 -4.91 -6.54 -19.02
N VAL A 136 -4.30 -5.49 -18.46
CA VAL A 136 -3.91 -4.28 -19.20
C VAL A 136 -2.53 -4.42 -19.87
N GLY A 137 -1.79 -5.50 -19.61
CA GLY A 137 -0.44 -5.70 -20.14
C GLY A 137 0.61 -4.75 -19.52
N ALA A 138 0.35 -4.28 -18.30
CA ALA A 138 1.14 -3.27 -17.60
C ALA A 138 2.37 -3.90 -16.91
N LEU A 139 3.38 -4.32 -17.68
CA LEU A 139 4.54 -5.08 -17.20
C LEU A 139 5.32 -4.40 -16.05
N PHE A 140 5.50 -3.08 -16.13
CA PHE A 140 6.22 -2.34 -15.06
C PHE A 140 5.41 -2.26 -13.77
N ALA A 141 4.09 -2.13 -13.88
CA ALA A 141 3.20 -2.13 -12.74
C ALA A 141 3.11 -3.52 -12.08
N LEU A 142 3.12 -4.59 -12.88
CA LEU A 142 3.26 -5.96 -12.37
C LEU A 142 4.55 -6.15 -11.56
N GLY A 143 5.67 -5.63 -12.07
CA GLY A 143 6.94 -5.65 -11.35
C GLY A 143 6.85 -4.96 -9.98
N THR A 144 6.21 -3.79 -9.92
CA THR A 144 6.00 -3.08 -8.64
C THR A 144 5.05 -3.79 -7.69
N ASP A 145 4.03 -4.46 -8.21
CA ASP A 145 3.12 -5.26 -7.39
C ASP A 145 3.88 -6.42 -6.74
N LEU A 146 4.69 -7.15 -7.51
CA LEU A 146 5.50 -8.27 -6.99
C LEU A 146 6.49 -7.81 -5.91
N VAL A 147 7.20 -6.71 -6.15
CA VAL A 147 8.12 -6.11 -5.15
C VAL A 147 7.35 -5.71 -3.89
N SER A 148 6.17 -5.11 -4.05
CA SER A 148 5.32 -4.69 -2.93
C SER A 148 4.77 -5.88 -2.15
N LEU A 149 4.29 -6.92 -2.83
CA LEU A 149 3.84 -8.18 -2.23
C LEU A 149 4.96 -8.82 -1.42
N ALA A 150 6.14 -9.00 -2.03
CA ALA A 150 7.30 -9.61 -1.37
C ALA A 150 7.73 -8.81 -0.13
N SER A 151 7.80 -7.49 -0.24
CA SER A 151 8.21 -6.60 0.86
C SER A 151 7.22 -6.61 2.03
N ASN A 152 5.92 -6.55 1.72
CA ASN A 152 4.89 -6.55 2.75
C ASN A 152 4.77 -7.93 3.43
N LEU A 153 4.86 -9.02 2.66
CA LEU A 153 4.82 -10.39 3.19
C LEU A 153 6.04 -10.67 4.07
N ALA A 154 7.25 -10.33 3.62
CA ALA A 154 8.46 -10.47 4.42
C ALA A 154 8.40 -9.62 5.70
N GLY A 155 7.85 -8.41 5.61
CA GLY A 155 7.66 -7.53 6.75
C GLY A 155 6.64 -8.07 7.78
N LEU A 156 5.56 -8.71 7.32
CA LEU A 156 4.55 -9.32 8.17
C LEU A 156 5.08 -10.62 8.81
N ALA A 157 5.76 -11.47 8.05
CA ALA A 157 6.38 -12.69 8.55
C ALA A 157 7.40 -12.38 9.66
N LYS A 158 8.28 -11.39 9.46
CA LYS A 158 9.22 -10.93 10.49
C LYS A 158 8.50 -10.43 11.76
N PHE A 159 7.39 -9.72 11.61
CA PHE A 159 6.59 -9.26 12.75
C PHE A 159 5.99 -10.43 13.54
N LEU A 160 5.42 -11.43 12.85
CA LEU A 160 4.84 -12.61 13.48
C LEU A 160 5.89 -13.47 14.20
N VAL A 161 7.06 -13.70 13.58
CA VAL A 161 8.17 -14.45 14.20
C VAL A 161 8.65 -13.76 15.47
N ARG A 162 8.85 -12.44 15.45
CA ARG A 162 9.26 -11.66 16.63
C ARG A 162 8.22 -11.73 17.76
N ARG A 163 6.94 -11.67 17.42
CA ARG A 163 5.85 -11.79 18.39
C ARG A 163 5.79 -13.19 19.01
N GLY A 164 5.98 -14.23 18.22
CA GLY A 164 6.06 -15.62 18.70
C GLY A 164 7.26 -15.85 19.64
N ALA A 165 8.43 -15.31 19.31
CA ALA A 165 9.61 -15.38 20.16
C ALA A 165 9.41 -14.65 21.51
N SER A 166 8.79 -13.46 21.49
CA SER A 166 8.51 -12.69 22.71
C SER A 166 7.43 -13.34 23.60
N ALA A 167 6.39 -13.93 23.00
CA ALA A 167 5.39 -14.74 23.72
C ALA A 167 6.00 -16.01 24.35
N ARG A 168 6.95 -16.65 23.66
CA ARG A 168 7.66 -17.82 24.20
C ARG A 168 8.58 -17.46 25.36
N ALA A 169 9.30 -16.34 25.26
CA ALA A 169 10.16 -15.83 26.34
C ALA A 169 9.36 -15.45 27.60
N SER A 170 8.20 -14.80 27.44
CA SER A 170 7.32 -14.46 28.57
C SER A 170 6.72 -15.68 29.26
N ASN A 171 6.46 -16.78 28.53
CA ASN A 171 6.01 -18.05 29.11
C ASN A 171 7.11 -18.86 29.82
N LEU A 172 8.39 -18.54 29.65
CA LEU A 172 9.52 -19.19 30.35
C LEU A 172 9.84 -18.52 31.70
N ILE A 173 9.50 -17.23 31.86
CA ILE A 173 9.71 -16.44 33.08
C ILE A 173 8.84 -16.83 34.30
N PRO A 174 7.63 -17.45 34.19
CA PRO A 174 6.83 -17.82 35.38
C PRO A 174 7.45 -18.93 36.23
N SER A 175 8.48 -19.61 35.73
CA SER A 175 9.13 -20.74 36.41
C SER A 175 10.13 -20.32 37.51
N ILE A 176 10.67 -19.10 37.44
CA ILE A 176 11.78 -18.65 38.32
C ILE A 176 11.27 -17.95 39.60
N THR A 177 9.96 -17.67 39.71
CA THR A 177 9.37 -16.88 40.81
C THR A 177 8.38 -17.66 41.68
N LYS A 178 8.56 -18.98 41.84
CA LYS A 178 7.97 -19.66 43.00
C LYS A 178 8.94 -19.48 44.19
N PRO A 179 8.58 -18.73 45.25
CA PRO A 179 9.34 -18.80 46.48
C PRO A 179 9.22 -20.24 47.00
N VAL A 180 10.37 -20.89 47.21
CA VAL A 180 10.47 -22.10 47.99
C VAL A 180 9.94 -21.75 49.38
N SER A 181 8.73 -22.18 49.70
CA SER A 181 8.19 -22.14 51.07
C SER A 181 9.02 -23.11 51.91
N ILE A 182 10.09 -22.59 52.50
CA ILE A 182 10.85 -23.27 53.54
C ILE A 182 9.95 -23.32 54.78
N LEU A 183 9.66 -24.55 55.19
CA LEU A 183 9.33 -25.04 56.54
C LEU A 183 9.07 -23.99 57.63
N ALA A 184 7.86 -24.03 58.19
CA ALA A 184 7.60 -23.85 59.62
C ALA A 184 6.41 -24.73 60.02
#